data_AF-A0A7J6AYB5-F1
#
_entry.id   AF-A0A7J6AYB5-F1
#
_cell.length_a   1.000
_cell.length_b   1.000
_cell.length_c   1.000
_cell.angle_alpha   90.00
_cell.angle_beta   90.00
_cell.angle_gamma   90.00
#
_symmetry.space_group_name_H-M   'P 1'
#
loop_
_entity.id
_entity.type
_entity.pdbx_description
1 polymer ?
#
loop_
_entity_poly.entity_id
_entity_poly.type
_entity_poly.pdbx_seq_one_letter_code
_entity_poly.pdbx_strand_id
1 'polypeptide(L)'
;MGEDFGAFVDWSLMGDVSRDATPGKTEYTDTKERKRHARSGQWVKSHSQRALVYRRLIKALPCRSVTPDAGVYRAAKEKHAKRDSTTDVKLKNGDMLAVDLPEFASGAPVPRYCLKRESTTSVGSVLQSLASEFPDVSYCPLLPAVTALLLHWSSDEAQCFEGVARLLATTQQQRMLHQTFLAHRAACMTFGDLARKHCPAAHVHIVSLATETKEDVAEVYGDWQRWVFGDLPFSHAARVMDVFLVEGFKVLYRVALALLKLYRKQKLDKRTSRKDSDGVRGDMREFVKGIASSVSPDKLMEKAFAIRLFSRKEINLLQLANEKALQQKGISVQQKRCNVDLTVNVDGFCSDIISVKEIRDVWSWIPERFALCQPHLLFSTSTHGCSLNRFYSHCEGHEPTLLLIKTTDGEVCGAFLSTDWEERKRGGSTLSFFGTGECFVFKMKPEIERYEWVIIKHPELASSASDRAADANAADSDENMHSLPVEAPPNSSTDSTHLSPFLAARHFHLNARNTSMFMAGNFDSIIIGGGEGNALYIDAELNHGRTGCCTTFDNPPLCSENFQIAVLEVWGFQDAMAT
;
A
#
# COMPACT_ATOMS: atom_id res chain seq x y z
N MET A 1 -9.92 45.98 -16.44
CA MET A 1 -9.08 44.95 -17.08
C MET A 1 -9.51 43.61 -16.50
N GLY A 2 -9.90 42.64 -17.33
CA GLY A 2 -10.37 41.33 -16.84
C GLY A 2 -9.24 40.49 -16.24
N GLU A 3 -9.54 39.64 -15.27
CA GLU A 3 -8.60 38.64 -14.75
C GLU A 3 -8.12 37.72 -15.91
N ASP A 4 -6.80 37.55 -16.06
CA ASP A 4 -6.21 36.63 -17.04
C ASP A 4 -6.09 35.23 -16.44
N PHE A 5 -6.97 34.32 -16.86
CA PHE A 5 -6.95 32.92 -16.44
C PHE A 5 -6.01 32.04 -17.30
N GLY A 6 -5.36 32.63 -18.31
CA GLY A 6 -4.50 31.94 -19.28
C GLY A 6 -3.02 31.89 -18.91
N ALA A 7 -2.62 32.42 -17.75
CA ALA A 7 -1.22 32.66 -17.40
C ALA A 7 -0.35 31.40 -17.51
N PHE A 8 -0.89 30.24 -17.14
CA PHE A 8 -0.19 28.96 -17.09
C PHE A 8 -0.34 28.10 -18.35
N VAL A 9 -1.19 28.51 -19.29
CA VAL A 9 -1.65 27.70 -20.42
C VAL A 9 -0.78 27.94 -21.66
N ASP A 10 -0.38 26.85 -22.30
CA ASP A 10 0.16 26.81 -23.64
C ASP A 10 -1.00 26.75 -24.64
N TRP A 11 -1.37 27.93 -25.16
CA TRP A 11 -2.53 28.08 -26.05
C TRP A 11 -2.39 27.30 -27.36
N SER A 12 -1.18 26.93 -27.77
CA SER A 12 -0.97 26.10 -28.97
C SER A 12 -1.55 24.68 -28.81
N LEU A 13 -1.70 24.22 -27.56
CA LEU A 13 -2.20 22.89 -27.23
C LEU A 13 -3.69 22.87 -26.92
N MET A 14 -4.35 24.03 -26.82
CA MET A 14 -5.76 24.16 -26.40
C MET A 14 -6.78 23.90 -27.52
N GLY A 15 -6.34 23.71 -28.76
CA GLY A 15 -7.21 23.48 -29.92
C GLY A 15 -8.20 24.63 -30.15
N ASP A 16 -9.47 24.31 -30.41
CA ASP A 16 -10.53 25.27 -30.78
C ASP A 16 -11.11 26.09 -29.60
N VAL A 17 -10.50 26.05 -28.41
CA VAL A 17 -10.99 26.83 -27.26
C VAL A 17 -10.63 28.30 -27.45
N SER A 18 -11.65 29.13 -27.69
CA SER A 18 -11.45 30.56 -27.94
C SER A 18 -11.03 31.31 -26.68
N ARG A 19 -9.93 32.08 -26.79
CA ARG A 19 -9.45 33.04 -25.79
C ARG A 19 -10.38 34.25 -25.67
N ASP A 20 -11.04 34.62 -26.77
CA ASP A 20 -11.78 35.88 -26.93
C ASP A 20 -13.31 35.70 -26.93
N ALA A 21 -13.81 34.47 -26.79
CA ALA A 21 -15.24 34.22 -26.71
C ALA A 21 -15.84 34.86 -25.45
N THR A 22 -16.76 35.81 -25.65
CA THR A 22 -17.47 36.51 -24.58
C THR A 22 -18.08 35.49 -23.61
N PRO A 23 -17.84 35.63 -22.29
CA PRO A 23 -18.38 34.68 -21.32
C PRO A 23 -19.91 34.64 -21.40
N GLY A 24 -20.47 33.43 -21.59
CA GLY A 24 -21.90 33.22 -21.46
C GLY A 24 -22.38 33.32 -20.01
N LYS A 25 -23.55 32.74 -19.70
CA LYS A 25 -24.05 32.66 -18.31
C LYS A 25 -23.02 31.95 -17.41
N THR A 26 -22.67 32.59 -16.29
CA THR A 26 -21.66 32.09 -15.33
C THR A 26 -22.21 31.87 -13.92
N GLU A 27 -23.47 32.25 -13.66
CA GLU A 27 -24.17 32.05 -12.39
C GLU A 27 -25.35 31.11 -12.57
N TYR A 28 -25.50 30.14 -11.67
CA TYR A 28 -26.54 29.11 -11.72
C TYR A 28 -27.11 28.92 -10.32
N THR A 29 -28.35 29.38 -10.10
CA THR A 29 -29.04 29.24 -8.81
C THR A 29 -29.79 27.90 -8.71
N ASP A 30 -30.31 27.39 -9.82
CA ASP A 30 -30.98 26.09 -9.86
C ASP A 30 -29.99 24.93 -10.09
N THR A 31 -30.10 23.91 -9.24
CA THR A 31 -29.26 22.70 -9.33
C THR A 31 -29.55 21.87 -10.58
N LYS A 32 -30.80 21.84 -11.08
CA LYS A 32 -31.14 21.08 -12.30
C LYS A 32 -30.55 21.76 -13.54
N GLU A 33 -30.71 23.07 -13.64
CA GLU A 33 -30.06 23.90 -14.67
C GLU A 33 -28.54 23.68 -14.66
N ARG A 34 -27.89 23.82 -13.51
CA ARG A 34 -26.45 23.63 -13.38
C ARG A 34 -25.97 22.27 -13.92
N LYS A 35 -26.67 21.19 -13.56
CA LYS A 35 -26.38 19.83 -14.08
C LYS A 35 -26.56 19.74 -15.58
N ARG A 36 -27.63 20.32 -16.14
CA ARG A 36 -27.91 20.32 -17.57
C ARG A 36 -26.77 20.99 -18.34
N HIS A 37 -26.34 22.17 -17.91
CA HIS A 37 -25.29 22.95 -18.58
C HIS A 37 -23.91 22.26 -18.50
N ALA A 38 -23.57 21.66 -17.36
CA ALA A 38 -22.34 20.88 -17.22
C ALA A 38 -22.33 19.66 -18.15
N ARG A 39 -23.44 18.91 -18.21
CA ARG A 39 -23.57 17.71 -19.05
C ARG A 39 -23.60 18.03 -20.55
N SER A 40 -24.19 19.15 -20.96
CA SER A 40 -24.29 19.56 -22.37
C SER A 40 -23.02 20.19 -22.94
N GLY A 41 -21.99 20.45 -22.11
CA GLY A 41 -20.76 21.07 -22.59
C GLY A 41 -20.87 22.56 -22.84
N GLN A 42 -21.78 23.24 -22.14
CA GLN A 42 -22.01 24.67 -22.35
C GLN A 42 -20.74 25.52 -22.18
N TRP A 43 -19.80 25.10 -21.33
CA TRP A 43 -18.61 25.86 -20.96
C TRP A 43 -17.38 25.58 -21.84
N VAL A 44 -17.51 24.72 -22.87
CA VAL A 44 -16.38 24.27 -23.69
C VAL A 44 -15.77 25.38 -24.52
N LYS A 45 -16.60 26.27 -25.05
CA LYS A 45 -16.21 27.25 -26.08
C LYS A 45 -15.49 28.48 -25.53
N SER A 46 -15.65 28.78 -24.24
CA SER A 46 -15.06 29.97 -23.61
C SER A 46 -14.26 29.56 -22.38
N HIS A 47 -12.94 29.74 -22.49
CA HIS A 47 -12.01 29.45 -21.40
C HIS A 47 -12.30 30.29 -20.16
N SER A 48 -12.52 31.59 -20.35
CA SER A 48 -12.86 32.54 -19.29
C SER A 48 -14.21 32.24 -18.64
N GLN A 49 -15.22 31.81 -19.42
CA GLN A 49 -16.50 31.36 -18.86
C GLN A 49 -16.28 30.15 -17.93
N ARG A 50 -15.52 29.15 -18.38
CA ARG A 50 -15.25 27.96 -17.57
C ARG A 50 -14.51 28.31 -16.27
N ALA A 51 -13.51 29.18 -16.34
CA ALA A 51 -12.77 29.63 -15.15
C ALA A 51 -13.68 30.33 -14.13
N LEU A 52 -14.52 31.25 -14.58
CA LEU A 52 -15.48 31.94 -13.71
C LEU A 52 -16.50 30.98 -13.09
N VAL A 53 -16.98 30.01 -13.87
CA VAL A 53 -17.89 28.98 -13.36
C VAL A 53 -17.19 28.11 -12.32
N TYR A 54 -15.99 27.61 -12.60
CA TYR A 54 -15.24 26.75 -11.68
C TYR A 54 -14.98 27.46 -10.35
N ARG A 55 -14.53 28.71 -10.40
CA ARG A 55 -14.32 29.55 -9.21
C ARG A 55 -15.58 29.62 -8.35
N ARG A 56 -16.75 29.87 -8.96
CA ARG A 56 -18.03 29.92 -8.22
C ARG A 56 -18.46 28.57 -7.67
N LEU A 57 -18.34 27.50 -8.46
CA LEU A 57 -18.70 26.14 -8.03
C LEU A 57 -17.86 25.71 -6.82
N ILE A 58 -16.55 25.94 -6.88
CA ILE A 58 -15.62 25.55 -5.83
C ILE A 58 -15.81 26.40 -4.57
N LYS A 59 -16.03 27.72 -4.71
CA LYS A 59 -16.39 28.59 -3.58
C LYS A 59 -17.70 28.19 -2.91
N ALA A 60 -18.65 27.63 -3.66
CA ALA A 60 -19.93 27.16 -3.11
C ALA A 60 -19.87 25.77 -2.44
N LEU A 61 -18.72 25.06 -2.48
CA LEU A 61 -18.60 23.74 -1.87
C LEU A 61 -18.72 23.82 -0.33
N PRO A 62 -19.47 22.90 0.31
CA PRO A 62 -19.53 22.82 1.76
C PRO A 62 -18.21 22.28 2.30
N CYS A 63 -17.42 23.15 2.93
CA CYS A 63 -16.12 22.81 3.51
C CYS A 63 -16.18 22.80 5.04
N ARG A 64 -15.18 22.18 5.68
CA ARG A 64 -14.95 22.32 7.14
C ARG A 64 -14.69 23.79 7.52
N SER A 65 -14.98 24.15 8.77
CA SER A 65 -14.98 25.54 9.25
C SER A 65 -13.66 26.28 9.02
N VAL A 66 -12.52 25.58 9.14
CA VAL A 66 -11.19 26.13 8.87
C VAL A 66 -10.66 25.49 7.59
N THR A 67 -10.68 26.25 6.50
CA THR A 67 -10.15 25.83 5.20
C THR A 67 -9.15 26.89 4.72
N PRO A 68 -7.88 26.51 4.47
CA PRO A 68 -6.87 27.42 3.92
C PRO A 68 -7.36 28.07 2.63
N ASP A 69 -7.08 29.36 2.48
CA ASP A 69 -7.46 30.16 1.32
C ASP A 69 -6.23 30.65 0.53
N ALA A 70 -6.47 31.45 -0.51
CA ALA A 70 -5.39 32.01 -1.32
C ALA A 70 -4.44 32.92 -0.52
N GLY A 71 -4.89 33.52 0.60
CA GLY A 71 -4.05 34.33 1.48
C GLY A 71 -2.99 33.51 2.20
N VAL A 72 -3.37 32.32 2.69
CA VAL A 72 -2.45 31.37 3.34
C VAL A 72 -1.30 31.00 2.41
N TYR A 73 -1.62 30.69 1.14
CA TYR A 73 -0.61 30.37 0.14
C TYR A 73 0.38 31.52 -0.12
N ARG A 74 -0.14 32.75 -0.30
CA ARG A 74 0.73 33.92 -0.54
C ARG A 74 1.67 34.17 0.63
N ALA A 75 1.17 34.08 1.86
CA ALA A 75 1.98 34.23 3.07
C ALA A 75 3.06 33.14 3.18
N ALA A 76 2.75 31.89 2.81
CA ALA A 76 3.74 30.80 2.77
C ALA A 76 4.82 31.09 1.70
N LYS A 77 4.41 31.48 0.50
CA LYS A 77 5.32 31.77 -0.61
C LYS A 77 6.26 32.94 -0.31
N GLU A 78 5.78 34.00 0.36
CA GLU A 78 6.62 35.12 0.81
C GLU A 78 7.68 34.70 1.84
N LYS A 79 7.35 33.74 2.72
CA LYS A 79 8.32 33.18 3.68
C LYS A 79 9.39 32.32 3.00
N HIS A 80 9.02 31.57 1.97
CA HIS A 80 9.95 30.71 1.21
C HIS A 80 10.82 31.49 0.21
N ALA A 81 10.30 32.56 -0.40
CA ALA A 81 11.05 33.42 -1.31
C ALA A 81 12.25 34.13 -0.63
N LYS A 82 12.28 34.17 0.70
CA LYS A 82 13.42 34.67 1.50
C LYS A 82 14.50 33.62 1.74
N ARG A 83 14.33 32.36 1.28
CA ARG A 83 15.14 31.23 1.73
C ARG A 83 15.88 30.42 0.66
N ASP A 84 15.56 30.48 -0.63
CA ASP A 84 16.45 29.90 -1.65
C ASP A 84 16.15 30.31 -3.10
N SER A 85 17.25 30.46 -3.85
CA SER A 85 17.32 30.58 -5.31
C SER A 85 17.67 29.23 -5.94
N THR A 86 17.04 28.94 -7.08
CA THR A 86 17.42 27.96 -8.13
C THR A 86 17.41 26.47 -7.77
N THR A 87 16.38 25.77 -8.25
CA THR A 87 16.43 24.33 -8.57
C THR A 87 15.97 24.11 -10.02
N ASP A 88 16.87 23.56 -10.85
CA ASP A 88 16.61 23.17 -12.23
C ASP A 88 15.88 21.82 -12.30
N VAL A 89 14.84 21.74 -13.13
CA VAL A 89 14.03 20.52 -13.34
C VAL A 89 14.47 19.78 -14.61
N LYS A 90 14.85 18.49 -14.48
CA LYS A 90 15.10 17.58 -15.63
C LYS A 90 13.88 16.71 -15.93
N LEU A 91 13.57 16.55 -17.21
CA LEU A 91 12.47 15.72 -17.74
C LEU A 91 12.83 14.22 -17.77
N LYS A 92 11.85 13.35 -17.48
CA LYS A 92 11.84 11.94 -17.92
C LYS A 92 10.57 11.69 -18.76
N ASN A 93 10.77 11.31 -20.03
CA ASN A 93 9.81 10.84 -21.05
C ASN A 93 8.49 11.63 -21.25
N GLY A 94 8.19 11.94 -22.52
CA GLY A 94 7.13 12.87 -22.94
C GLY A 94 5.75 12.68 -22.31
N ASP A 95 5.12 13.82 -22.00
CA ASP A 95 3.74 14.09 -21.53
C ASP A 95 3.42 14.11 -20.03
N MET A 96 4.31 13.62 -19.16
CA MET A 96 4.14 13.71 -17.70
C MET A 96 5.12 14.72 -17.10
N LEU A 97 4.68 15.48 -16.09
CA LEU A 97 5.50 16.45 -15.40
C LEU A 97 6.38 15.76 -14.35
N ALA A 98 7.69 15.97 -14.43
CA ALA A 98 8.63 15.58 -13.38
C ALA A 98 8.52 16.60 -12.25
N VAL A 99 7.64 16.33 -11.29
CA VAL A 99 7.38 17.15 -10.11
C VAL A 99 7.76 16.32 -8.90
N ASP A 100 8.53 16.90 -7.98
CA ASP A 100 8.74 16.30 -6.67
C ASP A 100 7.42 16.35 -5.91
N LEU A 101 6.78 15.19 -5.79
CA LEU A 101 5.46 15.07 -5.21
C LEU A 101 5.55 14.83 -3.69
N PRO A 102 4.63 15.43 -2.90
CA PRO A 102 4.46 15.05 -1.51
C PRO A 102 4.17 13.55 -1.36
N GLU A 103 4.48 13.01 -0.18
CA GLU A 103 4.38 11.58 0.09
C GLU A 103 3.00 10.99 -0.22
N PHE A 104 1.92 11.69 0.13
CA PHE A 104 0.54 11.24 -0.12
C PHE A 104 0.21 11.07 -1.61
N ALA A 105 1.01 11.65 -2.52
CA ALA A 105 0.84 11.57 -3.96
C ALA A 105 2.04 10.91 -4.67
N SER A 106 2.96 10.31 -3.91
CA SER A 106 4.18 9.70 -4.43
C SER A 106 3.87 8.69 -5.54
N GLY A 107 4.52 8.85 -6.70
CA GLY A 107 4.36 7.94 -7.85
C GLY A 107 3.09 8.16 -8.68
N ALA A 108 2.24 9.11 -8.32
CA ALA A 108 1.08 9.46 -9.13
C ALA A 108 1.50 10.21 -10.42
N PRO A 109 0.86 9.95 -11.57
CA PRO A 109 1.13 10.69 -12.78
C PRO A 109 0.67 12.14 -12.65
N VAL A 110 1.50 13.08 -13.11
CA VAL A 110 1.17 14.50 -13.22
C VAL A 110 0.99 14.83 -14.70
N PRO A 111 -0.22 14.77 -15.26
CA PRO A 111 -0.45 15.09 -16.66
C PRO A 111 -0.14 16.56 -16.94
N ARG A 112 0.63 16.82 -18.01
CA ARG A 112 0.90 18.19 -18.46
C ARG A 112 -0.34 18.87 -19.03
N TYR A 113 -1.15 18.11 -19.76
CA TYR A 113 -2.24 18.63 -20.59
C TYR A 113 -1.75 19.79 -21.48
N CYS A 114 -2.36 20.97 -21.35
CA CYS A 114 -2.04 22.16 -22.11
C CYS A 114 -1.27 23.18 -21.25
N LEU A 115 -0.62 22.77 -20.15
CA LEU A 115 0.22 23.67 -19.37
C LEU A 115 1.53 23.98 -20.10
N LYS A 116 2.03 25.21 -19.93
CA LYS A 116 3.41 25.55 -20.32
C LYS A 116 4.40 24.70 -19.52
N ARG A 117 5.60 24.52 -20.09
CA ARG A 117 6.68 23.77 -19.42
C ARG A 117 7.15 24.42 -18.13
N GLU A 118 7.09 25.74 -18.03
CA GLU A 118 7.44 26.50 -16.83
C GLU A 118 6.40 26.37 -15.71
N SER A 119 5.13 26.12 -16.05
CA SER A 119 4.03 25.97 -15.08
C SER A 119 4.08 24.67 -14.27
N THR A 120 5.04 23.80 -14.52
CA THR A 120 5.23 22.53 -13.78
C THR A 120 5.65 22.78 -12.35
N THR A 121 6.50 23.77 -12.14
CA THR A 121 6.95 24.22 -10.82
C THR A 121 5.79 24.79 -10.02
N SER A 122 4.83 25.44 -10.68
CA SER A 122 3.59 25.92 -10.06
C SER A 122 2.73 24.77 -9.51
N VAL A 123 2.58 23.67 -10.27
CA VAL A 123 1.86 22.48 -9.79
C VAL A 123 2.56 21.89 -8.55
N GLY A 124 3.88 21.72 -8.59
CA GLY A 124 4.67 21.24 -7.45
C GLY A 124 4.57 22.14 -6.23
N SER A 125 4.71 23.44 -6.42
CA SER A 125 4.65 24.44 -5.33
C SER A 125 3.27 24.44 -4.64
N VAL A 126 2.20 24.32 -5.41
CA VAL A 126 0.83 24.20 -4.87
C VAL A 126 0.68 22.90 -4.09
N LEU A 127 1.13 21.76 -4.62
CA LEU A 127 1.04 20.46 -3.94
C LEU A 127 1.86 20.42 -2.64
N GLN A 128 3.07 20.99 -2.64
CA GLN A 128 3.92 21.05 -1.46
C GLN A 128 3.29 21.92 -0.36
N SER A 129 2.71 23.06 -0.74
CA SER A 129 1.99 23.92 0.22
C SER A 129 0.72 23.25 0.74
N LEU A 130 0.04 22.43 -0.07
CA LEU A 130 -1.09 21.63 0.41
C LEU A 130 -0.64 20.57 1.41
N ALA A 131 0.53 19.96 1.23
CA ALA A 131 1.06 18.98 2.17
C ALA A 131 1.28 19.54 3.57
N SER A 132 1.77 20.77 3.69
CA SER A 132 1.93 21.43 4.99
C SER A 132 0.59 21.80 5.64
N GLU A 133 -0.42 22.12 4.85
CA GLU A 133 -1.72 22.61 5.34
C GLU A 133 -2.74 21.49 5.58
N PHE A 134 -2.48 20.28 5.06
CA PHE A 134 -3.35 19.11 5.18
C PHE A 134 -2.58 17.87 5.66
N PRO A 135 -2.06 17.86 6.91
CA PRO A 135 -1.33 16.71 7.46
C PRO A 135 -2.22 15.47 7.66
N ASP A 136 -3.54 15.63 7.60
CA ASP A 136 -4.54 14.56 7.67
C ASP A 136 -4.63 13.74 6.36
N VAL A 137 -4.10 14.25 5.25
CA VAL A 137 -4.11 13.57 3.95
C VAL A 137 -2.92 12.63 3.86
N SER A 138 -3.18 11.34 4.02
CA SER A 138 -2.15 10.29 3.95
C SER A 138 -1.97 9.67 2.56
N TYR A 139 -3.00 9.71 1.70
CA TYR A 139 -2.91 9.19 0.34
C TYR A 139 -3.97 9.77 -0.60
N CYS A 140 -3.54 10.46 -1.66
CA CYS A 140 -4.42 11.08 -2.66
C CYS A 140 -3.77 11.12 -4.06
N PRO A 141 -3.68 9.97 -4.77
CA PRO A 141 -3.01 9.90 -6.08
C PRO A 141 -3.74 10.65 -7.20
N LEU A 142 -4.99 11.07 -6.97
CA LEU A 142 -5.77 11.87 -7.91
C LEU A 142 -5.43 13.37 -7.82
N LEU A 143 -4.91 13.84 -6.68
CA LEU A 143 -4.71 15.26 -6.41
C LEU A 143 -3.78 15.96 -7.42
N PRO A 144 -2.65 15.36 -7.85
CA PRO A 144 -1.75 16.03 -8.80
C PRO A 144 -2.43 16.32 -10.14
N ALA A 145 -3.18 15.36 -10.67
CA ALA A 145 -3.94 15.53 -11.90
C ALA A 145 -5.04 16.59 -11.78
N VAL A 146 -5.77 16.61 -10.65
CA VAL A 146 -6.79 17.64 -10.38
C VAL A 146 -6.16 19.02 -10.24
N THR A 147 -5.00 19.11 -9.60
CA THR A 147 -4.24 20.36 -9.45
C THR A 147 -3.77 20.89 -10.80
N ALA A 148 -3.18 20.02 -11.64
CA ALA A 148 -2.78 20.36 -13.00
C ALA A 148 -3.97 20.85 -13.83
N LEU A 149 -5.13 20.19 -13.75
CA LEU A 149 -6.36 20.65 -14.43
C LEU A 149 -6.82 22.03 -13.92
N LEU A 150 -6.95 22.22 -12.61
CA LEU A 150 -7.41 23.49 -12.04
C LEU A 150 -6.48 24.67 -12.37
N LEU A 151 -5.18 24.42 -12.49
CA LEU A 151 -4.21 25.45 -12.87
C LEU A 151 -4.50 26.04 -14.25
N HIS A 152 -5.13 25.29 -15.17
CA HIS A 152 -5.52 25.82 -16.49
C HIS A 152 -6.55 26.94 -16.41
N TRP A 153 -7.31 27.02 -15.31
CA TRP A 153 -8.39 28.00 -15.12
C TRP A 153 -8.16 28.88 -13.89
N SER A 154 -6.91 28.94 -13.43
CA SER A 154 -6.50 29.75 -12.29
C SER A 154 -5.72 30.98 -12.77
N SER A 155 -6.00 32.15 -12.17
CA SER A 155 -5.30 33.40 -12.46
C SER A 155 -3.87 33.42 -11.89
N ASP A 156 -3.68 32.79 -10.73
CA ASP A 156 -2.40 32.65 -10.04
C ASP A 156 -2.36 31.30 -9.29
N GLU A 157 -1.18 30.95 -8.75
CA GLU A 157 -1.01 29.72 -7.94
C GLU A 157 -1.87 29.75 -6.68
N ALA A 158 -2.07 30.92 -6.08
CA ALA A 158 -2.85 31.08 -4.85
C ALA A 158 -4.33 30.73 -5.06
N GLN A 159 -4.91 31.13 -6.19
CA GLN A 159 -6.26 30.75 -6.59
C GLN A 159 -6.37 29.24 -6.88
N CYS A 160 -5.36 28.66 -7.52
CA CYS A 160 -5.29 27.21 -7.73
C CYS A 160 -5.25 26.47 -6.39
N PHE A 161 -4.39 26.93 -5.46
CA PHE A 161 -4.27 26.39 -4.11
C PHE A 161 -5.60 26.46 -3.36
N GLU A 162 -6.27 27.61 -3.31
CA GLU A 162 -7.59 27.76 -2.68
C GLU A 162 -8.60 26.77 -3.28
N GLY A 163 -8.59 26.64 -4.61
CA GLY A 163 -9.49 25.73 -5.31
C GLY A 163 -9.29 24.27 -4.89
N VAL A 164 -8.04 23.81 -4.87
CA VAL A 164 -7.69 22.44 -4.48
C VAL A 164 -7.90 22.20 -2.98
N ALA A 165 -7.52 23.15 -2.13
CA ALA A 165 -7.74 23.11 -0.68
C ALA A 165 -9.22 22.94 -0.34
N ARG A 166 -10.11 23.64 -1.04
CA ARG A 166 -11.56 23.48 -0.87
C ARG A 166 -12.08 22.12 -1.31
N LEU A 167 -11.53 21.52 -2.38
CA LEU A 167 -11.87 20.15 -2.76
C LEU A 167 -11.48 19.14 -1.69
N LEU A 168 -10.31 19.30 -1.07
CA LEU A 168 -9.86 18.46 0.06
C LEU A 168 -10.72 18.70 1.32
N ALA A 169 -11.06 19.96 1.60
CA ALA A 169 -11.79 20.34 2.81
C ALA A 169 -13.30 20.02 2.80
N THR A 170 -13.81 19.42 1.72
CA THR A 170 -15.24 19.07 1.60
C THR A 170 -15.72 18.16 2.72
N THR A 171 -16.94 18.40 3.23
CA THR A 171 -17.53 17.60 4.32
C THR A 171 -17.73 16.14 3.88
N GLN A 172 -17.76 15.21 4.84
CA GLN A 172 -17.85 13.77 4.56
C GLN A 172 -19.01 13.40 3.63
N GLN A 173 -20.17 14.07 3.73
CA GLN A 173 -21.34 13.80 2.90
C GLN A 173 -21.19 14.23 1.43
N GLN A 174 -20.28 15.16 1.15
CA GLN A 174 -19.98 15.67 -0.20
C GLN A 174 -18.50 15.58 -0.55
N ARG A 175 -17.81 14.56 0.00
CA ARG A 175 -16.38 14.35 -0.24
C ARG A 175 -16.08 14.28 -1.74
N MET A 176 -15.19 15.16 -2.19
CA MET A 176 -14.77 15.24 -3.60
C MET A 176 -13.56 14.37 -3.92
N LEU A 177 -12.72 14.04 -2.93
CA LEU A 177 -11.48 13.28 -3.12
C LEU A 177 -11.29 12.27 -1.99
N HIS A 178 -10.76 11.09 -2.30
CA HIS A 178 -10.27 10.14 -1.29
C HIS A 178 -8.89 10.59 -0.81
N GLN A 179 -8.68 10.58 0.52
CA GLN A 179 -7.51 11.19 1.16
C GLN A 179 -6.69 10.19 2.00
N THR A 180 -7.13 8.92 2.04
CA THR A 180 -6.45 7.84 2.76
C THR A 180 -6.27 6.63 1.87
N PHE A 181 -5.26 5.81 2.17
CA PHE A 181 -4.96 4.61 1.38
C PHE A 181 -6.12 3.63 1.42
N LEU A 182 -6.68 3.40 2.62
CA LEU A 182 -7.86 2.55 2.80
C LEU A 182 -9.03 3.01 1.93
N ALA A 183 -9.34 4.32 1.94
CA ALA A 183 -10.44 4.85 1.15
C ALA A 183 -10.19 4.70 -0.37
N HIS A 184 -8.95 4.92 -0.81
CA HIS A 184 -8.58 4.72 -2.21
C HIS A 184 -8.68 3.24 -2.61
N ARG A 185 -8.13 2.31 -1.82
CA ARG A 185 -8.15 0.88 -2.12
C ARG A 185 -9.57 0.33 -2.13
N ALA A 186 -10.40 0.75 -1.16
CA ALA A 186 -11.82 0.42 -1.17
C ALA A 186 -12.54 0.98 -2.41
N ALA A 187 -12.18 2.18 -2.87
CA ALA A 187 -12.74 2.75 -4.10
C ALA A 187 -12.37 1.92 -5.35
N CYS A 188 -11.16 1.37 -5.42
CA CYS A 188 -10.76 0.43 -6.47
C CYS A 188 -11.60 -0.86 -6.45
N MET A 189 -11.84 -1.43 -5.26
CA MET A 189 -12.73 -2.59 -5.11
C MET A 189 -14.18 -2.25 -5.52
N THR A 190 -14.68 -1.09 -5.08
CA THR A 190 -16.01 -0.60 -5.43
C THR A 190 -16.16 -0.39 -6.94
N PHE A 191 -15.13 0.11 -7.62
CA PHE A 191 -15.12 0.17 -9.07
C PHE A 191 -15.25 -1.21 -9.72
N GLY A 192 -14.51 -2.22 -9.22
CA GLY A 192 -14.62 -3.60 -9.67
C GLY A 192 -16.02 -4.18 -9.51
N ASP A 193 -16.68 -3.94 -8.38
CA ASP A 193 -18.06 -4.38 -8.14
C ASP A 193 -19.06 -3.68 -9.08
N LEU A 194 -18.89 -2.37 -9.29
CA LEU A 194 -19.71 -1.61 -10.25
C LEU A 194 -19.46 -2.10 -11.69
N ALA A 195 -18.23 -2.45 -12.04
CA ALA A 195 -17.88 -2.98 -13.36
C ALA A 195 -18.55 -4.33 -13.60
N ARG A 196 -18.50 -5.23 -12.61
CA ARG A 196 -19.18 -6.53 -12.64
C ARG A 196 -20.69 -6.36 -12.82
N LYS A 197 -21.30 -5.40 -12.11
CA LYS A 197 -22.75 -5.15 -12.14
C LYS A 197 -23.25 -4.44 -13.40
N HIS A 198 -22.57 -3.38 -13.83
CA HIS A 198 -23.07 -2.46 -14.88
C HIS A 198 -22.45 -2.66 -16.26
N CYS A 199 -21.35 -3.40 -16.35
CA CYS A 199 -20.73 -3.80 -17.60
C CYS A 199 -20.13 -5.23 -17.52
N PRO A 200 -20.95 -6.25 -17.21
CA PRO A 200 -20.47 -7.62 -16.95
C PRO A 200 -19.63 -8.18 -18.09
N ALA A 201 -20.02 -7.93 -19.34
CA ALA A 201 -19.26 -8.44 -20.48
C ALA A 201 -17.90 -7.72 -20.69
N ALA A 202 -17.75 -6.47 -20.26
CA ALA A 202 -16.43 -5.81 -20.22
C ALA A 202 -15.59 -6.34 -19.05
N HIS A 203 -16.21 -6.56 -17.90
CA HIS A 203 -15.56 -7.17 -16.74
C HIS A 203 -15.03 -8.58 -17.06
N VAL A 204 -15.85 -9.44 -17.65
CA VAL A 204 -15.46 -10.79 -18.10
C VAL A 204 -14.32 -10.72 -19.12
N HIS A 205 -14.31 -9.74 -20.01
CA HIS A 205 -13.22 -9.57 -20.96
C HIS A 205 -11.90 -9.23 -20.25
N ILE A 206 -11.90 -8.29 -19.30
CA ILE A 206 -10.71 -7.97 -18.50
C ILE A 206 -10.24 -9.20 -17.71
N VAL A 207 -11.16 -9.92 -17.06
CA VAL A 207 -10.84 -11.18 -16.37
C VAL A 207 -10.20 -12.18 -17.34
N SER A 208 -10.76 -12.37 -18.53
CA SER A 208 -10.21 -13.30 -19.53
C SER A 208 -8.82 -12.93 -20.05
N LEU A 209 -8.48 -11.63 -20.02
CA LEU A 209 -7.18 -11.14 -20.46
C LEU A 209 -6.12 -11.24 -19.37
N ALA A 210 -6.50 -11.03 -18.11
CA ALA A 210 -5.59 -10.84 -16.98
C ALA A 210 -5.38 -12.09 -16.11
N THR A 211 -5.89 -13.27 -16.48
CA THR A 211 -5.87 -14.44 -15.57
C THR A 211 -4.62 -15.30 -15.64
N GLU A 212 -3.91 -15.37 -14.50
CA GLU A 212 -3.64 -16.60 -13.74
C GLU A 212 -4.31 -16.60 -12.33
N THR A 213 -4.58 -15.43 -11.70
CA THR A 213 -5.28 -15.33 -10.38
C THR A 213 -6.35 -14.21 -10.32
N LYS A 214 -7.19 -14.19 -9.27
CA LYS A 214 -8.19 -13.11 -9.05
C LYS A 214 -7.55 -11.76 -8.64
N GLU A 215 -6.32 -11.78 -8.14
CA GLU A 215 -5.60 -10.59 -7.66
C GLU A 215 -5.16 -9.70 -8.83
N ASP A 216 -4.85 -10.31 -9.98
CA ASP A 216 -4.45 -9.62 -11.22
C ASP A 216 -5.49 -8.61 -11.72
N VAL A 217 -6.78 -8.90 -11.54
CA VAL A 217 -7.88 -8.02 -11.96
C VAL A 217 -7.99 -6.78 -11.05
N ALA A 218 -7.66 -6.93 -9.77
CA ALA A 218 -7.66 -5.82 -8.83
C ALA A 218 -6.56 -4.81 -9.18
N GLU A 219 -5.38 -5.27 -9.61
CA GLU A 219 -4.28 -4.43 -10.09
C GLU A 219 -4.66 -3.65 -11.34
N VAL A 220 -5.34 -4.29 -12.31
CA VAL A 220 -5.86 -3.58 -13.49
C VAL A 220 -6.83 -2.47 -13.07
N TYR A 221 -7.77 -2.76 -12.17
CA TYR A 221 -8.72 -1.77 -11.68
C TYR A 221 -8.10 -0.74 -10.74
N GLY A 222 -6.90 -0.95 -10.20
CA GLY A 222 -6.17 0.05 -9.41
C GLY A 222 -5.92 1.36 -10.16
N ASP A 223 -5.77 1.29 -11.48
CA ASP A 223 -5.52 2.46 -12.33
C ASP A 223 -6.80 3.24 -12.72
N TRP A 224 -7.99 2.87 -12.23
CA TRP A 224 -9.25 3.41 -12.75
C TRP A 224 -9.38 4.95 -12.66
N GLN A 225 -8.85 5.57 -11.59
CA GLN A 225 -8.85 7.02 -11.43
C GLN A 225 -7.88 7.69 -12.40
N ARG A 226 -6.72 7.04 -12.63
CA ARG A 226 -5.71 7.47 -13.60
C ARG A 226 -6.26 7.45 -15.02
N TRP A 227 -7.10 6.48 -15.38
CA TRP A 227 -7.75 6.50 -16.69
C TRP A 227 -8.59 7.75 -16.92
N VAL A 228 -9.13 8.38 -15.87
CA VAL A 228 -10.05 9.51 -15.99
C VAL A 228 -9.32 10.86 -15.98
N PHE A 229 -8.48 11.13 -14.99
CA PHE A 229 -7.77 12.42 -14.91
C PHE A 229 -6.26 12.30 -15.14
N GLY A 230 -5.70 11.11 -15.32
CA GLY A 230 -4.27 10.95 -15.63
C GLY A 230 -4.00 10.81 -17.12
N ASP A 231 -4.74 9.92 -17.80
CA ASP A 231 -4.43 9.50 -19.17
C ASP A 231 -5.43 10.02 -20.23
N LEU A 232 -6.61 10.55 -19.84
CA LEU A 232 -7.55 11.14 -20.81
C LEU A 232 -6.94 12.38 -21.48
N PRO A 233 -7.16 12.59 -22.80
CA PRO A 233 -6.82 13.84 -23.46
C PRO A 233 -7.50 15.06 -22.80
N PHE A 234 -6.85 16.21 -22.88
CA PHE A 234 -7.30 17.43 -22.18
C PHE A 234 -8.77 17.78 -22.45
N SER A 235 -9.23 17.73 -23.70
CA SER A 235 -10.60 18.07 -24.07
C SER A 235 -11.62 17.14 -23.40
N HIS A 236 -11.31 15.85 -23.24
CA HIS A 236 -12.12 14.89 -22.51
C HIS A 236 -12.05 15.14 -21.01
N ALA A 237 -10.84 15.31 -20.45
CA ALA A 237 -10.64 15.55 -19.02
C ALA A 237 -11.35 16.84 -18.55
N ALA A 238 -11.30 17.92 -19.35
CA ALA A 238 -12.02 19.17 -19.08
C ALA A 238 -13.55 18.98 -19.05
N ARG A 239 -14.10 18.16 -19.96
CA ARG A 239 -15.53 17.80 -19.93
C ARG A 239 -15.91 16.99 -18.69
N VAL A 240 -15.04 16.07 -18.27
CA VAL A 240 -15.24 15.32 -17.03
C VAL A 240 -15.21 16.27 -15.83
N MET A 241 -14.26 17.22 -15.80
CA MET A 241 -14.12 18.22 -14.75
C MET A 241 -15.37 19.10 -14.61
N ASP A 242 -15.95 19.55 -15.73
CA ASP A 242 -17.19 20.32 -15.76
C ASP A 242 -18.30 19.62 -14.96
N VAL A 243 -18.46 18.31 -15.13
CA VAL A 243 -19.51 17.55 -14.46
C VAL A 243 -19.10 17.07 -13.07
N PHE A 244 -17.82 16.79 -12.85
CA PHE A 244 -17.27 16.41 -11.55
C PHE A 244 -17.48 17.50 -10.51
N LEU A 245 -17.20 18.76 -10.84
CA LEU A 245 -17.43 19.90 -9.93
C LEU A 245 -18.91 20.13 -9.57
N VAL A 246 -19.85 19.63 -10.40
CA VAL A 246 -21.30 19.79 -10.16
C VAL A 246 -21.92 18.57 -9.48
N GLU A 247 -21.51 17.37 -9.86
CA GLU A 247 -22.14 16.11 -9.46
C GLU A 247 -21.29 15.24 -8.56
N GLY A 248 -20.02 15.59 -8.38
CA GLY A 248 -19.07 14.97 -7.47
C GLY A 248 -18.44 13.67 -7.96
N PHE A 249 -17.77 12.98 -7.03
CA PHE A 249 -16.91 11.83 -7.28
C PHE A 249 -17.57 10.67 -8.06
N LYS A 250 -18.90 10.49 -7.91
CA LYS A 250 -19.66 9.48 -8.66
C LYS A 250 -19.51 9.58 -10.19
N VAL A 251 -19.16 10.77 -10.71
CA VAL A 251 -18.96 11.01 -12.14
C VAL A 251 -17.75 10.21 -12.62
N LEU A 252 -16.69 10.10 -11.81
CA LEU A 252 -15.48 9.39 -12.20
C LEU A 252 -15.77 7.91 -12.43
N TYR A 253 -16.57 7.28 -11.57
CA TYR A 253 -17.04 5.90 -11.79
C TYR A 253 -17.81 5.75 -13.10
N ARG A 254 -18.69 6.70 -13.44
CA ARG A 254 -19.46 6.65 -14.71
C ARG A 254 -18.54 6.70 -15.93
N VAL A 255 -17.57 7.60 -15.90
CA VAL A 255 -16.61 7.78 -17.00
C VAL A 255 -15.72 6.55 -17.12
N ALA A 256 -15.17 6.04 -16.01
CA ALA A 256 -14.35 4.83 -16.02
C ALA A 256 -15.12 3.59 -16.54
N LEU A 257 -16.38 3.42 -16.16
CA LEU A 257 -17.24 2.35 -16.71
C LEU A 257 -17.53 2.54 -18.20
N ALA A 258 -17.69 3.77 -18.67
CA ALA A 258 -17.83 4.05 -20.10
C ALA A 258 -16.55 3.74 -20.87
N LEU A 259 -15.39 4.08 -20.32
CA LEU A 259 -14.08 3.74 -20.88
C LEU A 259 -13.92 2.22 -21.00
N LEU A 260 -14.26 1.45 -19.97
CA LEU A 260 -14.25 -0.02 -20.04
C LEU A 260 -15.15 -0.58 -21.14
N LYS A 261 -16.36 -0.02 -21.31
CA LYS A 261 -17.26 -0.44 -22.39
C LYS A 261 -16.69 -0.14 -23.78
N LEU A 262 -16.03 1.02 -23.94
CA LEU A 262 -15.43 1.42 -25.20
C LEU A 262 -14.17 0.59 -25.50
N TYR A 263 -13.32 0.34 -24.49
CA TYR A 263 -12.13 -0.51 -24.60
C TYR A 263 -12.49 -1.90 -25.13
N ARG A 264 -13.47 -2.56 -24.50
CA ARG A 264 -13.96 -3.87 -24.97
C ARG A 264 -14.44 -3.80 -26.43
N LYS A 265 -15.20 -2.76 -26.80
CA LYS A 265 -15.74 -2.64 -28.16
C LYS A 265 -14.61 -2.57 -29.19
N GLN A 266 -13.53 -1.87 -28.89
CA GLN A 266 -12.38 -1.75 -29.79
C GLN A 266 -11.53 -3.03 -29.86
N LYS A 267 -11.41 -3.77 -28.75
CA LYS A 267 -10.62 -5.01 -28.68
C LYS A 267 -11.35 -6.23 -29.23
N LEU A 268 -12.68 -6.21 -29.33
CA LEU A 268 -13.46 -7.30 -29.96
C LEU A 268 -13.06 -7.55 -31.42
N ASP A 269 -12.52 -6.52 -32.10
CA ASP A 269 -12.13 -6.57 -33.51
C ASP A 269 -10.69 -7.07 -33.73
N LYS A 270 -9.92 -7.34 -32.67
CA LYS A 270 -8.51 -7.81 -32.77
C LYS A 270 -8.34 -9.10 -31.95
N ARG A 271 -7.83 -10.17 -32.57
CA ARG A 271 -7.44 -11.40 -31.84
C ARG A 271 -6.32 -11.04 -30.83
N THR A 272 -6.66 -10.91 -29.56
CA THR A 272 -5.70 -10.65 -28.47
C THR A 272 -5.28 -11.95 -27.79
N SER A 273 -3.97 -12.16 -27.62
CA SER A 273 -3.42 -13.19 -26.74
C SER A 273 -3.67 -12.82 -25.27
N ARG A 274 -3.61 -13.82 -24.38
CA ARG A 274 -3.51 -13.60 -22.93
C ARG A 274 -2.27 -12.76 -22.60
N LYS A 275 -2.35 -11.93 -21.57
CA LYS A 275 -1.27 -11.08 -21.06
C LYS A 275 -1.27 -11.12 -19.53
N ASP A 276 -0.17 -10.73 -18.92
CA ASP A 276 -0.12 -10.43 -17.49
C ASP A 276 -0.94 -9.15 -17.17
N SER A 277 -1.17 -8.89 -15.88
CA SER A 277 -1.91 -7.72 -15.40
C SER A 277 -1.30 -6.40 -15.89
N ASP A 278 0.04 -6.30 -15.92
CA ASP A 278 0.75 -5.11 -16.39
C ASP A 278 0.60 -4.86 -17.90
N GLY A 279 0.58 -5.91 -18.72
CA GLY A 279 0.29 -5.81 -20.14
C GLY A 279 -1.13 -5.30 -20.42
N VAL A 280 -2.12 -5.77 -19.65
CA VAL A 280 -3.51 -5.27 -19.75
C VAL A 280 -3.62 -3.81 -19.30
N ARG A 281 -2.92 -3.43 -18.23
CA ARG A 281 -2.84 -2.03 -17.78
C ARG A 281 -2.22 -1.14 -18.87
N GLY A 282 -1.12 -1.58 -19.49
CA GLY A 282 -0.47 -0.89 -20.60
C GLY A 282 -1.43 -0.63 -21.78
N ASP A 283 -2.10 -1.68 -22.25
CA ASP A 283 -3.07 -1.59 -23.34
C ASP A 283 -4.23 -0.62 -23.02
N MET A 284 -4.74 -0.67 -21.78
CA MET A 284 -5.82 0.22 -21.34
C MET A 284 -5.36 1.68 -21.32
N ARG A 285 -4.13 1.95 -20.82
CA ARG A 285 -3.57 3.32 -20.83
C ARG A 285 -3.37 3.84 -22.25
N GLU A 286 -2.83 3.03 -23.15
CA GLU A 286 -2.64 3.42 -24.55
C GLU A 286 -3.99 3.71 -25.23
N PHE A 287 -4.99 2.85 -25.00
CA PHE A 287 -6.35 3.08 -25.48
C PHE A 287 -6.93 4.41 -24.99
N VAL A 288 -6.82 4.68 -23.69
CA VAL A 288 -7.37 5.90 -23.08
C VAL A 288 -6.67 7.15 -23.63
N LYS A 289 -5.33 7.13 -23.76
CA LYS A 289 -4.57 8.23 -24.38
C LYS A 289 -4.97 8.47 -25.84
N GLY A 290 -5.21 7.39 -26.58
CA GLY A 290 -5.60 7.42 -28.00
C GLY A 290 -7.09 7.67 -28.26
N ILE A 291 -7.92 7.82 -27.23
CA ILE A 291 -9.40 7.80 -27.37
C ILE A 291 -9.94 8.93 -28.27
N ALA A 292 -9.26 10.09 -28.31
CA ALA A 292 -9.66 11.23 -29.13
C ALA A 292 -9.72 10.91 -30.64
N SER A 293 -9.00 9.88 -31.10
CA SER A 293 -9.04 9.43 -32.50
C SER A 293 -10.38 8.82 -32.92
N SER A 294 -11.19 8.36 -31.97
CA SER A 294 -12.40 7.56 -32.26
C SER A 294 -13.65 7.98 -31.50
N VAL A 295 -13.52 8.68 -30.37
CA VAL A 295 -14.64 9.08 -29.52
C VAL A 295 -14.47 10.54 -29.11
N SER A 296 -15.42 11.39 -29.49
CA SER A 296 -15.44 12.80 -29.06
C SER A 296 -15.76 12.94 -27.56
N PRO A 297 -15.41 14.07 -26.92
CA PRO A 297 -15.73 14.31 -25.52
C PRO A 297 -17.23 14.18 -25.20
N ASP A 298 -18.09 14.70 -26.08
CA ASP A 298 -19.55 14.61 -25.90
C ASP A 298 -20.05 13.18 -26.05
N LYS A 299 -19.47 12.39 -26.96
CA LYS A 299 -19.83 10.98 -27.10
C LYS A 299 -19.44 10.16 -25.89
N LEU A 300 -18.28 10.46 -25.27
CA LEU A 300 -17.88 9.86 -24.00
C LEU A 300 -18.88 10.20 -22.88
N MET A 301 -19.30 11.48 -22.79
CA MET A 301 -20.30 11.91 -21.80
C MET A 301 -21.64 11.20 -22.04
N GLU A 302 -22.12 11.13 -23.28
CA GLU A 302 -23.34 10.40 -23.63
C GLU A 302 -23.29 8.94 -23.14
N LYS A 303 -22.17 8.24 -23.37
CA LYS A 303 -21.96 6.85 -22.91
C LYS A 303 -21.90 6.73 -21.39
N ALA A 304 -21.23 7.67 -20.70
CA ALA A 304 -21.12 7.68 -19.24
C ALA A 304 -22.47 7.91 -18.55
N PHE A 305 -23.31 8.80 -19.10
CA PHE A 305 -24.63 9.09 -18.55
C PHE A 305 -25.73 8.12 -19.00
N ALA A 306 -25.51 7.37 -20.09
CA ALA A 306 -26.39 6.26 -20.49
C ALA A 306 -26.33 5.05 -19.54
N ILE A 307 -25.30 4.93 -18.71
CA ILE A 307 -25.22 3.85 -17.70
C ILE A 307 -26.32 4.09 -16.65
N ARG A 308 -27.24 3.11 -16.54
CA ARG A 308 -28.36 3.11 -15.59
C ARG A 308 -27.84 3.35 -14.17
N LEU A 309 -28.54 4.24 -13.47
CA LEU A 309 -28.14 4.84 -12.20
C LEU A 309 -27.71 3.82 -11.13
N PHE A 310 -26.49 3.98 -10.62
CA PHE A 310 -26.14 3.64 -9.24
C PHE A 310 -26.32 4.89 -8.36
N SER A 311 -26.88 4.69 -7.16
CA SER A 311 -27.14 5.78 -6.22
C SER A 311 -25.89 6.14 -5.42
N ARG A 312 -25.82 7.36 -4.87
CA ARG A 312 -24.76 7.71 -3.90
C ARG A 312 -24.79 6.78 -2.69
N LYS A 313 -25.99 6.37 -2.25
CA LYS A 313 -26.19 5.43 -1.15
C LYS A 313 -25.56 4.07 -1.48
N GLU A 314 -25.77 3.57 -2.69
CA GLU A 314 -25.18 2.31 -3.16
C GLU A 314 -23.65 2.38 -3.21
N ILE A 315 -23.08 3.45 -3.77
CA ILE A 315 -21.63 3.66 -3.76
C ILE A 315 -21.10 3.69 -2.33
N ASN A 316 -21.75 4.45 -1.43
CA ASN A 316 -21.31 4.58 -0.05
C ASN A 316 -21.40 3.24 0.71
N LEU A 317 -22.43 2.43 0.44
CA LEU A 317 -22.56 1.10 1.03
C LEU A 317 -21.46 0.15 0.54
N LEU A 318 -21.19 0.13 -0.76
CA LEU A 318 -20.08 -0.66 -1.32
C LEU A 318 -18.73 -0.20 -0.77
N GLN A 319 -18.51 1.11 -0.72
CA GLN A 319 -17.30 1.70 -0.16
C GLN A 319 -17.10 1.28 1.30
N LEU A 320 -18.13 1.43 2.15
CA LEU A 320 -18.06 1.08 3.57
C LEU A 320 -17.84 -0.44 3.76
N ALA A 321 -18.51 -1.27 2.95
CA ALA A 321 -18.32 -2.73 2.98
C ALA A 321 -16.88 -3.11 2.60
N ASN A 322 -16.33 -2.49 1.56
CA ASN A 322 -14.96 -2.74 1.10
C ASN A 322 -13.91 -2.21 2.08
N GLU A 323 -14.12 -1.03 2.70
CA GLU A 323 -13.26 -0.53 3.77
C GLU A 323 -13.24 -1.50 4.96
N LYS A 324 -14.41 -1.96 5.41
CA LYS A 324 -14.51 -2.94 6.49
C LYS A 324 -13.82 -4.27 6.13
N ALA A 325 -13.99 -4.75 4.90
CA ALA A 325 -13.34 -5.98 4.43
C ALA A 325 -11.82 -5.85 4.39
N LEU A 326 -11.29 -4.69 3.97
CA LEU A 326 -9.85 -4.42 3.96
C LEU A 326 -9.30 -4.30 5.38
N GLN A 327 -10.01 -3.63 6.28
CA GLN A 327 -9.66 -3.55 7.71
C GLN A 327 -9.64 -4.94 8.36
N GLN A 328 -10.62 -5.80 8.07
CA GLN A 328 -10.64 -7.19 8.53
C GLN A 328 -9.45 -8.01 8.02
N LYS A 329 -8.89 -7.65 6.87
CA LYS A 329 -7.67 -8.24 6.28
C LYS A 329 -6.37 -7.57 6.77
N GLY A 330 -6.43 -6.64 7.73
CA GLY A 330 -5.27 -5.90 8.22
C GLY A 330 -4.74 -4.82 7.25
N ILE A 331 -5.46 -4.53 6.17
CA ILE A 331 -5.05 -3.56 5.14
C ILE A 331 -5.69 -2.21 5.47
N SER A 332 -4.99 -1.35 6.22
CA SER A 332 -5.49 -0.03 6.64
C SER A 332 -4.62 1.15 6.19
N VAL A 333 -3.32 0.93 5.97
CA VAL A 333 -2.34 1.96 5.60
C VAL A 333 -1.55 1.50 4.39
N GLN A 334 -1.06 2.43 3.57
CA GLN A 334 -0.08 2.11 2.56
C GLN A 334 1.23 1.86 3.27
N GLN A 335 1.57 0.59 3.50
CA GLN A 335 2.95 0.24 3.78
C GLN A 335 3.70 0.47 2.47
N LYS A 336 4.26 1.66 2.28
CA LYS A 336 5.46 1.75 1.46
C LYS A 336 6.43 0.83 2.19
N ARG A 337 6.67 -0.37 1.65
CA ARG A 337 7.99 -0.95 1.79
C ARG A 337 8.90 0.07 1.13
N CYS A 338 9.35 1.03 1.92
CA CYS A 338 10.61 1.62 1.62
C CYS A 338 11.51 0.40 1.67
N ASN A 339 11.94 -0.09 0.51
CA ASN A 339 13.29 -0.62 0.45
C ASN A 339 14.15 0.58 0.80
N VAL A 340 14.20 0.89 2.09
CA VAL A 340 15.22 1.76 2.59
C VAL A 340 16.44 0.93 2.24
N ASP A 341 17.20 1.43 1.27
CA ASP A 341 18.55 0.94 0.99
C ASP A 341 19.38 1.35 2.22
N LEU A 342 19.02 0.76 3.37
CA LEU A 342 19.70 0.84 4.65
C LEU A 342 20.86 -0.08 4.47
N THR A 343 21.84 0.47 3.78
CA THR A 343 23.19 -0.06 3.75
C THR A 343 23.58 -0.31 5.20
N VAL A 344 23.48 -1.59 5.62
CA VAL A 344 24.30 -2.14 6.68
C VAL A 344 25.67 -1.52 6.46
N ASN A 345 26.19 -0.80 7.46
CA ASN A 345 27.50 -0.20 7.32
C ASN A 345 28.48 -1.34 7.07
N VAL A 346 28.97 -1.42 5.84
CA VAL A 346 29.81 -2.53 5.37
C VAL A 346 31.17 -2.48 6.05
N ASP A 347 31.56 -1.29 6.50
CA ASP A 347 32.83 -1.05 7.17
C ASP A 347 32.79 -1.69 8.56
N GLY A 348 33.30 -2.92 8.64
CA GLY A 348 33.42 -3.69 9.87
C GLY A 348 32.55 -4.95 9.97
N PHE A 349 31.68 -5.24 8.99
CA PHE A 349 30.92 -6.49 8.99
C PHE A 349 31.80 -7.69 8.61
N CYS A 350 31.86 -8.69 9.48
CA CYS A 350 32.60 -9.94 9.26
C CYS A 350 31.80 -11.12 9.81
N SER A 351 31.39 -12.05 8.93
CA SER A 351 30.67 -13.28 9.26
C SER A 351 31.37 -14.46 8.59
N ASP A 352 31.43 -15.59 9.29
CA ASP A 352 31.95 -16.87 8.78
C ASP A 352 30.88 -17.61 7.94
N ILE A 353 29.62 -17.18 8.03
CA ILE A 353 28.45 -17.85 7.45
C ILE A 353 28.00 -17.16 6.15
N ILE A 354 27.80 -15.85 6.18
CA ILE A 354 27.24 -15.08 5.07
C ILE A 354 28.12 -13.89 4.64
N SER A 355 28.04 -13.55 3.36
CA SER A 355 28.68 -12.38 2.77
C SER A 355 27.94 -11.08 3.07
N VAL A 356 28.62 -9.96 2.84
CA VAL A 356 28.04 -8.60 2.91
C VAL A 356 26.80 -8.45 2.02
N LYS A 357 26.71 -9.18 0.90
CA LYS A 357 25.52 -9.13 0.05
C LYS A 357 24.36 -9.87 0.70
N GLU A 358 24.62 -11.07 1.19
CA GLU A 358 23.61 -11.94 1.80
C GLU A 358 23.06 -11.34 3.11
N ILE A 359 23.89 -10.68 3.94
CA ILE A 359 23.38 -9.98 5.12
C ILE A 359 22.44 -8.84 4.74
N ARG A 360 22.68 -8.12 3.63
CA ARG A 360 21.74 -7.07 3.16
C ARG A 360 20.41 -7.67 2.73
N ASP A 361 20.43 -8.84 2.09
CA ASP A 361 19.22 -9.54 1.71
C ASP A 361 18.41 -9.92 2.97
N VAL A 362 19.06 -10.44 4.02
CA VAL A 362 18.42 -10.71 5.33
C VAL A 362 17.94 -9.43 6.00
N TRP A 363 18.75 -8.37 6.02
CA TRP A 363 18.42 -7.09 6.67
C TRP A 363 17.19 -6.42 6.04
N SER A 364 16.97 -6.64 4.74
CA SER A 364 15.76 -6.17 4.05
C SER A 364 14.46 -6.82 4.55
N TRP A 365 14.56 -7.94 5.28
CA TRP A 365 13.41 -8.65 5.85
C TRP A 365 13.10 -8.24 7.29
N ILE A 366 14.03 -7.55 7.95
CA ILE A 366 13.92 -7.13 9.35
C ILE A 366 12.85 -6.05 9.49
N PRO A 367 12.04 -6.05 10.57
CA PRO A 367 11.07 -4.99 10.82
C PRO A 367 11.70 -3.59 10.76
N GLU A 368 11.05 -2.66 10.07
CA GLU A 368 11.58 -1.31 9.76
C GLU A 368 12.09 -0.54 10.99
N ARG A 369 11.51 -0.79 12.18
CA ARG A 369 11.93 -0.13 13.42
C ARG A 369 13.37 -0.45 13.83
N PHE A 370 13.94 -1.56 13.37
CA PHE A 370 15.32 -1.97 13.63
C PHE A 370 16.26 -1.70 12.46
N ALA A 371 15.74 -1.12 11.37
CA ALA A 371 16.47 -1.06 10.13
C ALA A 371 17.62 -0.02 10.16
N LEU A 372 17.58 0.94 11.11
CA LEU A 372 18.68 1.87 11.39
C LEU A 372 19.77 1.28 12.30
N CYS A 373 19.51 0.12 12.92
CA CYS A 373 20.49 -0.54 13.77
C CYS A 373 21.56 -1.23 12.92
N GLN A 374 22.78 -1.29 13.45
CA GLN A 374 23.89 -2.01 12.85
C GLN A 374 23.99 -3.43 13.41
N PRO A 375 24.35 -4.42 12.56
CA PRO A 375 24.56 -5.78 13.03
C PRO A 375 25.76 -5.82 13.99
N HIS A 376 25.54 -6.39 15.17
CA HIS A 376 26.58 -6.62 16.16
C HIS A 376 26.67 -8.11 16.49
N LEU A 377 27.83 -8.73 16.26
CA LEU A 377 28.02 -10.16 16.54
C LEU A 377 28.03 -10.39 18.05
N LEU A 378 27.01 -11.07 18.57
CA LEU A 378 26.88 -11.41 19.98
C LEU A 378 27.57 -12.74 20.30
N PHE A 379 27.36 -13.73 19.44
CA PHE A 379 27.85 -15.09 19.65
C PHE A 379 28.25 -15.75 18.34
N SER A 380 29.27 -16.60 18.39
CA SER A 380 29.73 -17.45 17.28
C SER A 380 30.37 -18.71 17.85
N THR A 381 30.03 -19.89 17.33
CA THR A 381 30.65 -21.15 17.75
C THR A 381 32.14 -21.21 17.38
N SER A 382 32.58 -20.50 16.32
CA SER A 382 33.99 -20.40 15.93
C SER A 382 34.86 -19.75 17.01
N THR A 383 34.35 -18.72 17.69
CA THR A 383 35.13 -17.91 18.64
C THR A 383 34.80 -18.20 20.10
N HIS A 384 33.55 -18.53 20.39
CA HIS A 384 33.04 -18.74 21.75
C HIS A 384 32.91 -20.23 22.10
N GLY A 385 33.04 -21.13 21.13
CA GLY A 385 32.86 -22.58 21.31
C GLY A 385 31.39 -23.00 21.36
N CYS A 386 31.16 -24.31 21.43
CA CYS A 386 29.83 -24.89 21.29
C CYS A 386 29.23 -25.21 22.67
N SER A 387 28.61 -24.20 23.31
CA SER A 387 27.94 -24.35 24.61
C SER A 387 26.69 -23.48 24.66
N LEU A 388 25.52 -24.12 24.85
CA LEU A 388 24.25 -23.42 24.95
C LEU A 388 24.17 -22.46 26.14
N ASN A 389 24.81 -22.77 27.27
CA ASN A 389 24.92 -21.83 28.39
C ASN A 389 25.70 -20.57 28.01
N ARG A 390 26.78 -20.73 27.23
CA ARG A 390 27.58 -19.60 26.75
C ARG A 390 26.79 -18.77 25.75
N PHE A 391 26.05 -19.42 24.84
CA PHE A 391 25.10 -18.76 23.94
C PHE A 391 24.15 -17.84 24.72
N TYR A 392 23.47 -18.34 25.75
CA TYR A 392 22.53 -17.52 26.53
C TYR A 392 23.22 -16.34 27.20
N SER A 393 24.39 -16.54 27.82
CA SER A 393 25.11 -15.45 28.49
C SER A 393 25.54 -14.29 27.57
N HIS A 394 25.64 -14.53 26.25
CA HIS A 394 25.96 -13.49 25.26
C HIS A 394 24.71 -12.89 24.60
N CYS A 395 23.58 -13.59 24.61
CA CYS A 395 22.36 -13.17 23.92
C CYS A 395 21.28 -12.59 24.85
N GLU A 396 21.32 -12.91 26.15
CA GLU A 396 20.44 -12.28 27.15
C GLU A 396 20.68 -10.77 27.23
N GLY A 397 19.60 -9.99 27.32
CA GLY A 397 19.66 -8.52 27.31
C GLY A 397 19.67 -7.90 25.92
N HIS A 398 19.67 -8.73 24.86
CA HIS A 398 19.61 -8.29 23.47
C HIS A 398 18.29 -8.72 22.82
N GLU A 399 17.47 -7.73 22.47
CA GLU A 399 16.22 -7.91 21.74
C GLU A 399 16.13 -6.90 20.58
N PRO A 400 15.87 -7.34 19.35
CA PRO A 400 15.72 -8.72 18.86
C PRO A 400 17.08 -9.36 18.56
N THR A 401 17.08 -10.63 18.14
CA THR A 401 18.29 -11.32 17.65
C THR A 401 18.09 -11.99 16.29
N LEU A 402 19.16 -12.10 15.51
CA LEU A 402 19.21 -12.83 14.25
C LEU A 402 20.13 -14.04 14.41
N LEU A 403 19.58 -15.24 14.25
CA LEU A 403 20.30 -16.51 14.29
C LEU A 403 20.67 -16.96 12.88
N LEU A 404 21.93 -17.29 12.65
CA LEU A 404 22.45 -17.84 11.40
C LEU A 404 23.14 -19.17 11.65
N ILE A 405 22.90 -20.14 10.77
CA ILE A 405 23.45 -21.49 10.85
C ILE A 405 24.03 -21.87 9.49
N LYS A 406 25.25 -22.39 9.50
CA LYS A 406 25.90 -23.04 8.37
C LYS A 406 26.09 -24.52 8.69
N THR A 407 25.57 -25.39 7.84
CA THR A 407 25.76 -26.83 7.98
C THR A 407 27.13 -27.26 7.45
N THR A 408 27.60 -28.45 7.84
CA THR A 408 28.82 -29.07 7.28
C THR A 408 28.71 -29.35 5.78
N ASP A 409 27.48 -29.50 5.28
CA ASP A 409 27.18 -29.70 3.85
C ASP A 409 27.10 -28.37 3.08
N GLY A 410 27.31 -27.23 3.74
CA GLY A 410 27.36 -25.90 3.13
C GLY A 410 26.01 -25.22 2.94
N GLU A 411 24.93 -25.81 3.45
CA GLU A 411 23.60 -25.19 3.49
C GLU A 411 23.57 -24.07 4.55
N VAL A 412 22.73 -23.05 4.32
CA VAL A 412 22.63 -21.90 5.23
C VAL A 412 21.16 -21.59 5.48
N CYS A 413 20.79 -21.53 6.75
CA CYS A 413 19.44 -21.22 7.23
C CYS A 413 19.51 -20.40 8.53
N GLY A 414 18.36 -19.88 8.98
CA GLY A 414 18.33 -19.04 10.17
C GLY A 414 16.94 -18.58 10.58
N ALA A 415 16.92 -17.72 11.59
CA ALA A 415 15.70 -17.16 12.14
C ALA A 415 15.91 -15.75 12.69
N PHE A 416 14.90 -14.90 12.52
CA PHE A 416 14.77 -13.65 13.27
C PHE A 416 13.87 -13.86 14.48
N LEU A 417 14.37 -13.44 15.64
CA LEU A 417 13.80 -13.76 16.95
C LEU A 417 13.46 -12.46 17.67
N SER A 418 12.16 -12.24 17.89
CA SER A 418 11.61 -10.94 18.25
C SER A 418 11.67 -10.60 19.73
N THR A 419 12.09 -11.53 20.60
CA THR A 419 12.05 -11.37 22.06
C THR A 419 13.34 -11.83 22.71
N ASP A 420 13.72 -11.19 23.83
CA ASP A 420 14.88 -11.55 24.63
C ASP A 420 14.86 -13.04 25.07
N TRP A 421 16.04 -13.66 25.06
CA TRP A 421 16.27 -15.02 25.53
C TRP A 421 16.07 -15.20 27.05
N GLU A 422 16.03 -14.11 27.84
CA GLU A 422 15.68 -14.16 29.26
C GLU A 422 14.26 -14.71 29.52
N GLU A 423 13.32 -14.49 28.60
CA GLU A 423 11.92 -14.95 28.76
C GLU A 423 11.82 -16.48 28.87
N ARG A 424 12.83 -17.23 28.44
CA ARG A 424 12.89 -18.68 28.64
C ARG A 424 12.84 -19.08 30.13
N LYS A 425 13.30 -18.21 31.03
CA LYS A 425 13.32 -18.45 32.49
C LYS A 425 11.91 -18.41 33.09
N ARG A 426 10.92 -17.85 32.36
CA ARG A 426 9.53 -17.67 32.83
C ARG A 426 8.78 -18.98 33.05
N GLY A 427 9.11 -20.02 32.28
CA GLY A 427 8.53 -21.37 32.41
C GLY A 427 9.08 -22.19 33.59
N GLY A 428 10.06 -21.67 34.34
CA GLY A 428 10.72 -22.44 35.40
C GLY A 428 11.46 -23.66 34.83
N SER A 429 11.06 -24.87 35.21
CA SER A 429 11.64 -26.12 34.71
C SER A 429 10.92 -26.69 33.48
N THR A 430 9.79 -26.11 33.06
CA THR A 430 9.05 -26.58 31.89
C THR A 430 9.39 -25.72 30.67
N LEU A 431 9.55 -26.37 29.52
CA LEU A 431 9.85 -25.68 28.27
C LEU A 431 8.62 -24.84 27.86
N SER A 432 8.75 -23.53 27.91
CA SER A 432 7.69 -22.60 27.51
C SER A 432 8.07 -21.85 26.24
N PHE A 433 7.14 -21.77 25.29
CA PHE A 433 7.30 -20.92 24.11
C PHE A 433 7.01 -19.45 24.45
N PHE A 434 7.81 -18.57 23.86
CA PHE A 434 7.72 -17.12 23.94
C PHE A 434 8.00 -16.53 22.55
N GLY A 435 8.03 -15.21 22.43
CA GLY A 435 8.15 -14.51 21.15
C GLY A 435 6.85 -13.88 20.66
N THR A 436 6.95 -13.09 19.60
CA THR A 436 5.82 -12.42 18.94
C THR A 436 5.66 -12.88 17.49
N GLY A 437 4.55 -12.50 16.86
CA GLY A 437 4.27 -12.77 15.44
C GLY A 437 5.24 -12.10 14.45
N GLU A 438 6.26 -11.38 14.92
CA GLU A 438 7.33 -10.81 14.08
C GLU A 438 8.51 -11.76 13.89
N CYS A 439 8.56 -12.89 14.60
CA CYS A 439 9.52 -13.94 14.31
C CYS A 439 9.31 -14.48 12.89
N PHE A 440 10.40 -14.84 12.22
CA PHE A 440 10.35 -15.53 10.93
C PHE A 440 11.57 -16.44 10.78
N VAL A 441 11.45 -17.48 9.97
CA VAL A 441 12.54 -18.39 9.63
C VAL A 441 12.86 -18.30 8.14
N PHE A 442 14.08 -18.67 7.74
CA PHE A 442 14.48 -18.57 6.35
C PHE A 442 15.52 -19.63 5.97
N LYS A 443 15.53 -19.94 4.67
CA LYS A 443 16.64 -20.62 3.99
C LYS A 443 17.36 -19.60 3.10
N MET A 444 18.69 -19.75 2.98
CA MET A 444 19.54 -18.85 2.21
C MET A 444 20.33 -19.61 1.12
N LYS A 445 20.79 -20.83 1.42
CA LYS A 445 21.46 -21.71 0.45
C LYS A 445 20.86 -23.12 0.53
N PRO A 446 20.54 -23.76 -0.60
CA PRO A 446 20.82 -23.33 -1.98
C PRO A 446 19.87 -22.26 -2.53
N GLU A 447 18.70 -22.10 -1.94
CA GLU A 447 17.67 -21.14 -2.34
C GLU A 447 17.38 -20.15 -1.22
N ILE A 448 17.06 -18.91 -1.61
CA ILE A 448 16.69 -17.85 -0.69
C ILE A 448 15.18 -17.76 -0.55
N GLU A 449 14.65 -18.01 0.65
CA GLU A 449 13.21 -17.97 0.92
C GLU A 449 12.94 -17.64 2.39
N ARG A 450 11.89 -16.84 2.65
CA ARG A 450 11.48 -16.38 3.98
C ARG A 450 10.08 -16.89 4.31
N TYR A 451 9.91 -17.39 5.53
CA TYR A 451 8.65 -17.90 6.06
C TYR A 451 8.22 -17.10 7.29
N GLU A 452 7.09 -16.40 7.17
CA GLU A 452 6.53 -15.50 8.18
C GLU A 452 5.47 -16.21 9.02
N TRP A 453 5.13 -15.68 10.19
CA TRP A 453 4.03 -16.24 10.98
C TRP A 453 2.71 -16.24 10.20
N VAL A 454 2.09 -17.41 10.07
CA VAL A 454 0.82 -17.57 9.36
C VAL A 454 -0.33 -17.34 10.35
N ILE A 455 -0.85 -16.12 10.42
CA ILE A 455 -2.23 -15.92 10.89
C ILE A 455 -3.11 -16.67 9.88
N ILE A 456 -3.52 -17.89 10.25
CA ILE A 456 -4.37 -18.83 9.50
C ILE A 456 -5.10 -18.13 8.34
N LYS A 457 -4.54 -18.25 7.13
CA LYS A 457 -5.16 -17.74 5.88
C LYS A 457 -6.45 -18.50 5.51
N HIS A 458 -6.86 -19.50 6.29
CA HIS A 458 -8.03 -20.34 6.05
C HIS A 458 -8.78 -20.71 7.35
N PRO A 459 -9.83 -19.96 7.74
CA PRO A 459 -10.70 -20.31 8.88
C PRO A 459 -11.36 -21.69 8.74
N GLU A 460 -11.45 -22.22 7.52
CA GLU A 460 -12.11 -23.49 7.18
C GLU A 460 -11.25 -24.73 7.47
N LEU A 461 -9.92 -24.57 7.63
CA LEU A 461 -9.03 -25.68 7.99
C LEU A 461 -8.96 -25.90 9.51
N ALA A 462 -9.33 -24.90 10.31
CA ALA A 462 -9.39 -25.03 11.76
C ALA A 462 -10.59 -25.86 12.25
N SER A 463 -11.63 -26.04 11.43
CA SER A 463 -12.81 -26.83 11.79
C SER A 463 -12.76 -28.28 11.29
N SER A 464 -11.88 -28.62 10.35
CA SER A 464 -11.83 -29.98 9.77
C SER A 464 -10.85 -30.92 10.50
N ALA A 465 -10.06 -30.40 11.45
CA ALA A 465 -9.18 -31.21 12.30
C ALA A 465 -9.91 -31.88 13.48
N SER A 466 -11.15 -31.46 13.81
CA SER A 466 -11.95 -32.14 14.86
C SER A 466 -12.49 -33.50 14.43
N ASP A 467 -12.63 -33.73 13.13
CA ASP A 467 -13.38 -34.88 12.61
C ASP A 467 -12.48 -36.05 12.16
N ARG A 468 -11.15 -35.88 12.19
CA ARG A 468 -10.19 -36.95 11.84
C ARG A 468 -9.43 -37.54 13.03
N ALA A 469 -9.51 -36.92 14.21
CA ALA A 469 -8.87 -37.44 15.43
C ALA A 469 -9.77 -38.40 16.23
N ALA A 470 -11.05 -38.55 15.85
CA ALA A 470 -11.99 -39.43 16.54
C ALA A 470 -12.00 -40.88 16.01
N ASP A 471 -11.53 -41.13 14.79
CA ASP A 471 -11.65 -42.44 14.12
C ASP A 471 -10.35 -43.26 14.05
N ALA A 472 -9.24 -42.82 14.68
CA ALA A 472 -7.97 -43.55 14.67
C ALA A 472 -7.67 -44.32 15.98
N ASN A 473 -8.51 -44.23 17.01
CA ASN A 473 -8.27 -44.86 18.33
C ASN A 473 -8.93 -46.24 18.47
N ALA A 474 -8.81 -47.11 17.46
CA ALA A 474 -9.13 -48.52 17.60
C ALA A 474 -8.35 -49.40 16.60
N ALA A 475 -7.05 -49.58 16.80
CA ALA A 475 -6.35 -50.86 16.67
C ALA A 475 -4.83 -50.72 16.83
N ASP A 476 -4.30 -51.68 17.59
CA ASP A 476 -2.92 -52.18 17.67
C ASP A 476 -1.82 -51.40 18.44
N SER A 477 -1.32 -52.17 19.41
CA SER A 477 -0.13 -52.05 20.24
C SER A 477 1.17 -52.17 19.45
N ASP A 478 2.15 -51.29 19.69
CA ASP A 478 3.40 -51.60 20.43
C ASP A 478 4.49 -50.51 20.26
N GLU A 479 5.22 -50.31 21.38
CA GLU A 479 6.57 -49.76 21.60
C GLU A 479 6.99 -48.28 21.33
N ASN A 480 7.48 -47.66 22.41
CA ASN A 480 8.54 -46.65 22.56
C ASN A 480 8.45 -45.25 21.89
N MET A 481 8.31 -44.19 22.71
CA MET A 481 9.39 -43.28 23.14
C MET A 481 8.80 -41.96 23.71
N HIS A 482 9.33 -41.50 24.84
CA HIS A 482 8.76 -40.48 25.74
C HIS A 482 8.41 -39.12 25.10
N SER A 483 7.14 -38.74 25.17
CA SER A 483 6.66 -37.36 25.12
C SER A 483 6.30 -36.92 26.55
N LEU A 484 6.87 -35.81 27.01
CA LEU A 484 6.57 -35.25 28.34
C LEU A 484 5.29 -34.39 28.28
N PRO A 485 4.37 -34.49 29.26
CA PRO A 485 3.12 -33.73 29.25
C PRO A 485 3.32 -32.29 29.78
N VAL A 486 2.64 -31.32 29.16
CA VAL A 486 2.60 -29.90 29.57
C VAL A 486 1.23 -29.62 30.22
N GLU A 487 1.20 -29.26 31.51
CA GLU A 487 0.01 -28.77 32.21
C GLU A 487 0.00 -27.25 32.35
N ALA A 488 -1.20 -26.64 32.34
CA ALA A 488 -1.43 -25.20 32.35
C ALA A 488 -1.50 -24.60 33.78
N PRO A 489 -1.09 -23.33 34.01
CA PRO A 489 -1.15 -22.70 35.34
C PRO A 489 -2.51 -22.00 35.64
N PRO A 490 -2.81 -21.71 36.92
CA PRO A 490 -4.13 -21.26 37.38
C PRO A 490 -4.33 -19.73 37.31
N ASN A 491 -5.58 -19.33 37.06
CA ASN A 491 -6.04 -17.94 36.98
C ASN A 491 -5.95 -17.19 38.33
N SER A 492 -5.49 -15.94 38.30
CA SER A 492 -5.74 -14.95 39.37
C SER A 492 -6.16 -13.59 38.78
N SER A 493 -6.99 -12.89 39.54
CA SER A 493 -7.85 -11.78 39.17
C SER A 493 -7.27 -10.39 39.46
N THR A 494 -7.70 -9.42 38.65
CA THR A 494 -7.81 -7.95 38.88
C THR A 494 -6.54 -7.12 39.11
N ASP A 495 -6.23 -6.19 38.19
CA ASP A 495 -6.43 -4.76 38.47
C ASP A 495 -6.47 -3.90 37.19
N SER A 496 -7.41 -2.96 37.17
CA SER A 496 -7.66 -2.02 36.08
C SER A 496 -7.04 -0.67 36.40
N THR A 497 -5.96 -0.29 35.71
CA THR A 497 -5.55 1.10 35.36
C THR A 497 -4.09 1.15 34.90
N HIS A 498 -3.80 0.60 33.71
CA HIS A 498 -2.61 1.00 32.95
C HIS A 498 -2.89 0.81 31.45
N LEU A 499 -2.94 1.91 30.70
CA LEU A 499 -3.15 1.89 29.25
C LEU A 499 -1.79 1.69 28.56
N SER A 500 -1.66 0.58 27.82
CA SER A 500 -0.60 0.34 26.83
C SER A 500 -1.15 -0.60 25.71
N PRO A 501 -0.49 -0.66 24.53
CA PRO A 501 -1.11 -0.93 23.21
C PRO A 501 -1.54 -2.38 22.92
N PHE A 502 -1.68 -3.23 23.95
CA PHE A 502 -2.01 -4.65 23.85
C PHE A 502 -3.52 -4.98 23.80
N LEU A 503 -4.38 -4.01 23.46
CA LEU A 503 -5.83 -4.26 23.34
C LEU A 503 -6.25 -4.99 22.03
N ALA A 504 -5.31 -5.36 21.16
CA ALA A 504 -5.60 -6.13 19.94
C ALA A 504 -5.70 -7.66 20.17
N ALA A 505 -5.09 -8.20 21.22
CA ALA A 505 -5.07 -9.66 21.45
C ALA A 505 -6.40 -10.24 21.97
N ARG A 506 -7.36 -9.39 22.36
CA ARG A 506 -8.60 -9.83 23.03
C ARG A 506 -9.83 -9.89 22.11
N HIS A 507 -9.68 -9.62 20.81
CA HIS A 507 -10.79 -9.57 19.85
C HIS A 507 -10.97 -10.83 18.98
N PHE A 508 -10.11 -11.83 19.13
CA PHE A 508 -10.30 -13.14 18.52
C PHE A 508 -10.50 -14.17 19.63
N HIS A 509 -11.71 -14.72 19.76
CA HIS A 509 -11.92 -15.98 20.48
C HIS A 509 -11.25 -17.10 19.67
N LEU A 510 -9.93 -17.24 19.81
CA LEU A 510 -9.15 -18.34 19.25
C LEU A 510 -9.06 -19.44 20.30
N ASN A 511 -9.25 -20.69 19.87
CA ASN A 511 -9.05 -21.86 20.73
C ASN A 511 -7.58 -21.90 21.19
N ALA A 512 -7.38 -21.89 22.50
CA ALA A 512 -6.09 -21.71 23.18
C ALA A 512 -5.06 -22.84 22.98
N ARG A 513 -5.23 -23.73 21.99
CA ARG A 513 -4.33 -24.89 21.81
C ARG A 513 -3.17 -24.66 20.84
N ASN A 514 -3.27 -23.75 19.84
CA ASN A 514 -2.31 -23.73 18.72
C ASN A 514 -1.72 -22.36 18.32
N THR A 515 -1.65 -21.32 19.16
CA THR A 515 -1.45 -19.93 18.63
C THR A 515 -0.20 -19.14 19.03
N SER A 516 0.83 -19.70 19.67
CA SER A 516 2.04 -18.89 19.99
C SER A 516 3.34 -19.70 20.22
N MET A 517 3.71 -20.61 19.31
CA MET A 517 4.94 -21.43 19.45
C MET A 517 6.11 -20.86 18.62
N PHE A 518 6.55 -19.63 18.92
CA PHE A 518 7.59 -18.95 18.11
C PHE A 518 9.00 -19.37 18.44
N MET A 519 9.41 -19.28 19.71
CA MET A 519 10.73 -19.71 20.16
C MET A 519 10.63 -20.26 21.59
N ALA A 520 11.45 -21.25 21.90
CA ALA A 520 11.59 -21.82 23.23
C ALA A 520 13.04 -22.21 23.45
N GLY A 521 13.48 -22.26 24.69
CA GLY A 521 14.82 -22.72 25.03
C GLY A 521 14.88 -23.19 26.47
N ASN A 522 15.69 -24.21 26.71
CA ASN A 522 16.06 -24.68 28.04
C ASN A 522 17.56 -25.00 28.07
N PHE A 523 18.01 -25.78 29.05
CA PHE A 523 19.42 -26.18 29.16
C PHE A 523 19.83 -27.26 28.15
N ASP A 524 18.85 -27.96 27.56
CA ASP A 524 19.08 -29.12 26.69
C ASP A 524 18.95 -28.77 25.21
N SER A 525 18.23 -27.69 24.86
CA SER A 525 17.94 -27.35 23.47
C SER A 525 17.39 -25.93 23.26
N ILE A 526 17.45 -25.49 22.01
CA ILE A 526 16.69 -24.36 21.46
C ILE A 526 15.69 -24.87 20.43
N ILE A 527 14.47 -24.33 20.46
CA ILE A 527 13.41 -24.62 19.50
C ILE A 527 12.90 -23.31 18.89
N ILE A 528 12.76 -23.26 17.57
CA ILE A 528 12.17 -22.14 16.83
C ILE A 528 11.07 -22.70 15.94
N GLY A 529 9.87 -22.14 16.05
CA GLY A 529 8.66 -22.55 15.34
C GLY A 529 8.18 -23.94 15.75
N GLY A 530 7.07 -24.04 16.48
CA GLY A 530 6.49 -25.31 16.91
C GLY A 530 5.15 -25.62 16.24
N GLY A 531 4.48 -26.68 16.75
CA GLY A 531 3.20 -27.17 16.26
C GLY A 531 3.29 -28.62 15.80
N GLU A 532 3.05 -28.87 14.51
CA GLU A 532 3.35 -30.16 13.88
C GLU A 532 4.81 -30.17 13.42
N GLY A 533 5.74 -30.50 14.33
CA GLY A 533 7.18 -30.43 14.08
C GLY A 533 7.81 -29.11 14.53
N ASN A 534 9.12 -28.99 14.31
CA ASN A 534 9.91 -27.81 14.66
C ASN A 534 10.57 -27.22 13.41
N ALA A 535 10.48 -25.90 13.19
CA ALA A 535 11.20 -25.27 12.08
C ALA A 535 12.71 -25.39 12.27
N LEU A 536 13.19 -25.14 13.49
CA LEU A 536 14.56 -25.45 13.91
C LEU A 536 14.57 -26.03 15.33
N TYR A 537 15.35 -27.08 15.50
CA TYR A 537 15.76 -27.64 16.78
C TYR A 537 17.29 -27.69 16.80
N ILE A 538 17.90 -27.30 17.92
CA ILE A 538 19.36 -27.31 18.11
C ILE A 538 19.66 -27.92 19.48
N ASP A 539 20.65 -28.80 19.55
CA ASP A 539 21.10 -29.47 20.78
C ASP A 539 21.87 -28.52 21.74
N ALA A 540 22.10 -28.97 22.97
CA ALA A 540 22.81 -28.22 24.01
C ALA A 540 24.28 -27.92 23.65
N GLU A 541 24.84 -28.80 22.82
CA GLU A 541 26.20 -28.73 22.33
C GLU A 541 26.34 -27.84 21.10
N LEU A 542 25.26 -27.26 20.56
CA LEU A 542 25.25 -26.43 19.34
C LEU A 542 25.95 -27.10 18.14
N ASN A 543 25.93 -28.43 18.09
CA ASN A 543 26.65 -29.24 17.10
C ASN A 543 25.69 -29.95 16.14
N HIS A 544 24.49 -30.29 16.59
CA HIS A 544 23.48 -30.93 15.76
C HIS A 544 22.18 -30.15 15.78
N GLY A 545 21.54 -30.12 14.61
CA GLY A 545 20.22 -29.57 14.48
C GLY A 545 19.29 -30.46 13.68
N ARG A 546 18.00 -30.17 13.83
CA ARG A 546 16.93 -30.77 13.04
C ARG A 546 15.99 -29.69 12.54
N THR A 547 15.55 -29.82 11.30
CA THR A 547 14.54 -28.94 10.69
C THR A 547 13.42 -29.79 10.08
N GLY A 548 12.19 -29.33 10.25
CA GLY A 548 11.00 -29.98 9.71
C GLY A 548 9.98 -28.93 9.29
N CYS A 549 8.82 -29.41 8.85
CA CYS A 549 7.67 -28.53 8.76
C CYS A 549 7.22 -28.06 10.15
N CYS A 550 6.61 -26.88 10.22
CA CYS A 550 5.92 -26.45 11.43
C CYS A 550 4.69 -25.60 11.08
N THR A 551 3.65 -25.67 11.92
CA THR A 551 2.41 -24.93 11.69
C THR A 551 2.53 -23.44 12.04
N THR A 552 3.53 -23.06 12.83
CA THR A 552 3.75 -21.65 13.21
C THR A 552 4.13 -20.80 11.99
N PHE A 553 5.02 -21.30 11.14
CA PHE A 553 5.51 -20.56 9.96
C PHE A 553 5.05 -21.13 8.62
N ASP A 554 4.40 -22.30 8.62
CA ASP A 554 4.04 -23.05 7.40
C ASP A 554 5.25 -23.26 6.47
N ASN A 555 6.43 -23.47 7.08
CA ASN A 555 7.68 -23.68 6.35
C ASN A 555 7.86 -25.17 6.03
N PRO A 556 8.55 -25.52 4.92
CA PRO A 556 9.18 -26.82 4.74
C PRO A 556 10.49 -26.93 5.55
N PRO A 557 11.15 -28.11 5.61
CA PRO A 557 12.51 -28.21 6.12
C PRO A 557 13.44 -27.15 5.50
N LEU A 558 14.19 -26.43 6.34
CA LEU A 558 14.99 -25.27 5.93
C LEU A 558 16.36 -25.65 5.30
N CYS A 559 16.79 -26.89 5.53
CA CYS A 559 17.98 -27.56 5.01
C CYS A 559 17.75 -29.08 5.15
N SER A 560 18.80 -29.89 5.00
CA SER A 560 18.75 -31.34 5.30
C SER A 560 18.12 -31.60 6.67
N GLU A 561 17.11 -32.48 6.76
CA GLU A 561 16.26 -32.60 7.96
C GLU A 561 17.04 -32.82 9.26
N ASN A 562 18.08 -33.65 9.24
CA ASN A 562 19.05 -33.78 10.32
C ASN A 562 20.40 -33.30 9.80
N PHE A 563 21.01 -32.35 10.49
CA PHE A 563 22.23 -31.70 10.02
C PHE A 563 23.24 -31.50 11.14
N GLN A 564 24.52 -31.50 10.75
CA GLN A 564 25.61 -31.10 11.63
C GLN A 564 25.93 -29.62 11.39
N ILE A 565 26.07 -28.86 12.48
CA ILE A 565 26.36 -27.43 12.47
C ILE A 565 27.87 -27.26 12.32
N ALA A 566 28.29 -26.59 11.25
CA ALA A 566 29.68 -26.17 11.08
C ALA A 566 29.95 -24.87 11.85
N VAL A 567 29.07 -23.88 11.70
CA VAL A 567 29.15 -22.59 12.41
C VAL A 567 27.74 -22.09 12.71
N LEU A 568 27.55 -21.53 13.91
CA LEU A 568 26.35 -20.81 14.31
C LEU A 568 26.74 -19.43 14.80
N GLU A 569 26.06 -18.40 14.30
CA GLU A 569 26.25 -17.00 14.71
C GLU A 569 24.94 -16.39 15.20
N VAL A 570 25.03 -15.51 16.19
CA VAL A 570 23.92 -14.69 16.67
C VAL A 570 24.30 -13.23 16.58
N TRP A 571 23.43 -12.46 15.94
CA TRP A 571 23.60 -11.04 15.70
C TRP A 571 22.54 -10.24 16.45
N GLY A 572 22.97 -9.21 17.16
CA GLY A 572 22.13 -8.19 17.79
C GLY A 572 22.03 -6.92 16.94
N PHE A 573 21.21 -5.99 17.41
CA PHE A 573 20.90 -4.73 16.72
C PHE A 573 21.40 -3.56 17.57
N GLN A 574 22.49 -2.92 17.14
CA GLN A 574 23.10 -1.79 17.85
C GLN A 574 22.65 -0.46 17.25
N ASP A 575 22.19 0.47 18.08
CA ASP A 575 21.81 1.81 17.62
C ASP A 575 23.02 2.58 17.08
N ALA A 576 22.91 3.06 15.83
CA ALA A 576 23.97 3.81 15.14
C ALA A 576 24.32 5.15 15.81
N MET A 577 23.51 5.63 16.77
CA MET A 577 23.73 6.88 17.51
C MET A 577 24.21 6.68 18.96
N ALA A 578 24.44 5.43 19.39
CA ALA A 578 24.98 5.12 20.71
C ALA A 578 26.52 5.01 20.64
N THR A 579 27.20 6.14 20.53
CA THR A 579 28.65 6.29 20.83
C THR A 579 28.89 7.53 21.65
#